data_AF-A0A428YDI4-F1
#
_entry.id   AF-A0A428YDI4-F1
#
_cell.length_a   1.000
_cell.length_b   1.000
_cell.length_c   1.000
_cell.angle_alpha   90.00
_cell.angle_beta   90.00
_cell.angle_gamma   90.00
#
_symmetry.space_group_name_H-M   'P 1'
#
loop_
_entity.id
_entity.type
_entity.pdbx_description
1 polymer ?
#
loop_
_entity_poly.entity_id
_entity_poly.type
_entity_poly.pdbx_seq_one_letter_code
_entity_poly.pdbx_strand_id
1 'polypeptide(L)'
;MSFDDAYEALTDHDDDARWAYGTGFTDPLAGVESAVPPGVDRGDLTAYCLALGDDALIMSHRLQQWVTRAPELEDELALANIALDLLGQARLLLSRAAEVEDAGRDEDALAYLRDAAEFRNVRLVERADADFAHLVARLLVFATWRLALLDRLSASADPVLAAIGAKGVKEVTYHRDYAARWVVRLGDGTEVSHARMQAAIDAVTPLIDELFRPDQTELRLSVRPVAGGAAGPAAGPFAGSVEGSVAGLAAGPFAGSAAGPVAGPVAVDPSTLRAEFDAVWSQVLEAATLRASGAGATEAADGAALAGGGRDGLHTAELTGILAELQGVARSLPGGVW
;
A
#
# COMPACT_ATOMS: atom_id res chain seq x y z
N MET A 1 26.83 36.56 -33.74
CA MET A 1 25.65 35.93 -33.12
C MET A 1 25.59 34.53 -33.68
N SER A 2 26.34 33.60 -33.08
CA SER A 2 26.29 32.19 -33.49
C SER A 2 24.98 31.61 -32.97
N PHE A 3 24.34 30.83 -33.82
CA PHE A 3 23.34 29.87 -33.41
C PHE A 3 24.06 28.87 -32.51
N ASP A 4 23.78 28.89 -31.22
CA ASP A 4 24.17 27.78 -30.34
C ASP A 4 23.52 26.53 -30.89
N ASP A 5 24.39 25.57 -31.18
CA ASP A 5 24.11 24.38 -31.96
C ASP A 5 23.17 23.49 -31.14
N ALA A 6 21.92 23.32 -31.59
CA ALA A 6 20.96 22.40 -30.95
C ALA A 6 21.50 20.96 -30.85
N TYR A 7 22.57 20.66 -31.58
CA TYR A 7 23.30 19.41 -31.55
C TYR A 7 24.19 19.26 -30.31
N GLU A 8 24.84 20.31 -29.81
CA GLU A 8 25.70 20.24 -28.62
C GLU A 8 24.87 19.91 -27.36
N ALA A 9 23.66 20.46 -27.24
CA ALA A 9 22.71 20.13 -26.17
C ALA A 9 22.20 18.67 -26.22
N LEU A 10 22.32 18.00 -27.36
CA LEU A 10 22.00 16.57 -27.51
C LEU A 10 23.22 15.67 -27.30
N THR A 11 24.43 16.24 -27.34
CA THR A 11 25.68 15.46 -27.34
C THR A 11 26.57 15.63 -26.12
N ASP A 12 26.16 16.38 -25.10
CA ASP A 12 26.84 16.39 -23.79
C ASP A 12 26.59 15.02 -23.09
N HIS A 13 27.34 14.02 -23.56
CA HIS A 13 27.27 12.61 -23.17
C HIS A 13 28.14 12.35 -21.94
N ASP A 14 27.78 12.94 -20.81
CA ASP A 14 28.36 12.54 -19.52
C ASP A 14 27.34 11.94 -18.54
N ASP A 15 26.09 11.61 -18.94
CA ASP A 15 25.32 10.57 -18.19
C ASP A 15 24.05 9.94 -18.84
N ASP A 16 23.43 10.45 -19.92
CA ASP A 16 22.09 9.96 -20.34
C ASP A 16 22.01 9.32 -21.74
N ALA A 17 22.77 8.24 -21.95
CA ALA A 17 22.57 7.38 -23.11
C ALA A 17 21.40 6.40 -22.92
N ARG A 18 20.14 6.87 -22.90
CA ARG A 18 18.95 6.00 -22.99
C ARG A 18 17.89 6.58 -23.92
N TRP A 19 17.77 5.96 -25.08
CA TRP A 19 16.79 6.27 -26.12
C TRP A 19 15.49 5.51 -25.85
N ALA A 20 14.79 5.83 -24.76
CA ALA A 20 13.36 5.57 -24.58
C ALA A 20 12.85 6.19 -23.27
N TYR A 21 11.54 6.39 -23.19
CA TYR A 21 10.85 7.14 -22.13
C TYR A 21 11.16 6.65 -20.70
N GLY A 22 12.00 7.41 -20.03
CA GLY A 22 12.19 7.47 -18.59
C GLY A 22 13.06 8.68 -18.34
N THR A 23 12.60 9.70 -17.61
CA THR A 23 13.57 10.68 -17.08
C THR A 23 14.60 9.87 -16.29
N GLY A 24 15.90 10.12 -16.43
CA GLY A 24 16.92 9.49 -15.58
C GLY A 24 16.49 9.60 -14.12
N PHE A 25 15.90 8.54 -13.58
CA PHE A 25 15.33 8.60 -12.24
C PHE A 25 16.46 8.21 -11.29
N THR A 26 16.88 9.22 -10.54
CA THR A 26 17.58 9.10 -9.27
C THR A 26 16.99 7.96 -8.44
N ASP A 27 17.86 7.25 -7.70
CA ASP A 27 17.47 6.26 -6.68
C ASP A 27 16.21 6.76 -5.93
N PRO A 28 15.07 6.05 -6.01
CA PRO A 28 13.81 6.50 -5.40
C PRO A 28 13.94 6.77 -3.89
N LEU A 29 14.90 6.13 -3.23
CA LEU A 29 15.18 6.27 -1.81
C LEU A 29 16.32 7.26 -1.51
N ALA A 30 16.83 7.96 -2.53
CA ALA A 30 17.92 8.92 -2.37
C ALA A 30 17.60 9.96 -1.29
N GLY A 31 18.47 10.04 -0.28
CA GLY A 31 18.35 10.99 0.83
C GLY A 31 17.44 10.54 1.97
N VAL A 32 16.90 9.32 1.93
CA VAL A 32 16.16 8.71 3.04
C VAL A 32 17.10 7.77 3.80
N GLU A 33 17.13 7.84 5.13
CA GLU A 33 17.80 6.83 5.94
C GLU A 33 17.11 5.49 5.70
N SER A 34 17.86 4.46 5.30
CA SER A 34 17.30 3.18 4.86
C SER A 34 17.78 1.99 5.71
N ALA A 35 18.46 2.24 6.83
CA ALA A 35 18.88 1.16 7.73
C ALA A 35 17.64 0.39 8.23
N VAL A 36 17.66 -0.95 8.09
CA VAL A 36 16.62 -1.82 8.65
C VAL A 36 16.61 -1.65 10.18
N PRO A 37 15.46 -1.36 10.82
CA PRO A 37 15.44 -1.13 12.26
C PRO A 37 15.91 -2.35 13.06
N PRO A 38 16.61 -2.15 14.19
CA PRO A 38 17.13 -3.26 14.99
C PRO A 38 16.03 -4.21 15.47
N GLY A 39 16.25 -5.52 15.32
CA GLY A 39 15.31 -6.56 15.76
C GLY A 39 14.14 -6.82 14.81
N VAL A 40 14.08 -6.15 13.66
CA VAL A 40 13.11 -6.40 12.60
C VAL A 40 13.62 -7.53 11.70
N ASP A 41 12.78 -8.51 11.41
CA ASP A 41 13.08 -9.55 10.43
C ASP A 41 13.02 -8.98 9.01
N ARG A 42 14.07 -9.21 8.23
CA ARG A 42 14.17 -8.69 6.85
C ARG A 42 13.12 -9.29 5.93
N GLY A 43 12.83 -10.59 6.06
CA GLY A 43 11.82 -11.26 5.24
C GLY A 43 10.42 -10.69 5.50
N ASP A 44 10.09 -10.44 6.76
CA ASP A 44 8.85 -9.81 7.16
C ASP A 44 8.74 -8.38 6.60
N LEU A 45 9.79 -7.57 6.72
CA LEU A 45 9.80 -6.20 6.19
C LEU A 45 9.71 -6.19 4.65
N THR A 46 10.45 -7.04 3.95
CA THR A 46 10.34 -7.21 2.49
C THR A 46 8.91 -7.57 2.09
N ALA A 47 8.30 -8.57 2.74
CA ALA A 47 6.95 -9.01 2.43
C ALA A 47 5.90 -7.90 2.66
N TYR A 48 6.06 -7.12 3.74
CA TYR A 48 5.16 -6.00 4.02
C TYR A 48 5.29 -4.88 2.99
N CYS A 49 6.51 -4.45 2.65
CA CYS A 49 6.76 -3.47 1.59
C CYS A 49 6.20 -3.93 0.25
N LEU A 50 6.39 -5.21 -0.09
CA LEU A 50 5.89 -5.82 -1.32
C LEU A 50 4.36 -5.78 -1.39
N ALA A 51 3.67 -6.15 -0.32
CA ALA A 51 2.21 -6.12 -0.24
C ALA A 51 1.64 -4.71 -0.46
N LEU A 52 2.22 -3.70 0.19
CA LEU A 52 1.79 -2.30 0.04
C LEU A 52 2.12 -1.72 -1.34
N GLY A 53 3.25 -2.13 -1.92
CA GLY A 53 3.69 -1.75 -3.25
C GLY A 53 2.79 -2.34 -4.33
N ASP A 54 2.43 -3.62 -4.19
CA ASP A 54 1.53 -4.32 -5.12
C ASP A 54 0.13 -3.69 -5.13
N ASP A 55 -0.41 -3.32 -3.95
CA ASP A 55 -1.68 -2.60 -3.87
C ASP A 55 -1.65 -1.31 -4.70
N ALA A 56 -0.58 -0.53 -4.58
CA ALA A 56 -0.42 0.73 -5.29
C ALA A 56 -0.19 0.53 -6.79
N LEU A 57 0.65 -0.43 -7.17
CA LEU A 57 0.97 -0.73 -8.57
C LEU A 57 -0.28 -1.17 -9.34
N ILE A 58 -1.02 -2.13 -8.78
CA ILE A 58 -2.21 -2.68 -9.44
C ILE A 58 -3.35 -1.65 -9.48
N MET A 59 -3.56 -0.88 -8.39
CA MET A 59 -4.53 0.20 -8.40
C MET A 59 -4.16 1.28 -9.42
N SER A 60 -2.88 1.68 -9.49
CA SER A 60 -2.38 2.64 -10.48
C SER A 60 -2.67 2.15 -11.90
N HIS A 61 -2.32 0.90 -12.22
CA HIS A 61 -2.56 0.32 -13.54
C HIS A 61 -4.05 0.30 -13.90
N ARG A 62 -4.93 -0.06 -12.96
CA ARG A 62 -6.39 0.00 -13.17
C ARG A 62 -6.89 1.41 -13.48
N LEU A 63 -6.34 2.44 -12.85
CA LEU A 63 -6.70 3.82 -13.14
C LEU A 63 -6.16 4.29 -14.50
N GLN A 64 -4.97 3.82 -14.91
CA GLN A 64 -4.42 4.13 -16.23
C GLN A 64 -5.31 3.62 -17.38
N GLN A 65 -6.02 2.51 -17.18
CA GLN A 65 -6.99 1.98 -18.16
C GLN A 65 -8.18 2.92 -18.43
N TRP A 66 -8.38 3.95 -17.60
CA TRP A 66 -9.41 4.97 -17.76
C TRP A 66 -8.95 6.22 -18.52
N VAL A 67 -7.65 6.35 -18.80
CA VAL A 67 -7.15 7.37 -19.72
C VAL A 67 -7.78 7.11 -21.09
N THR A 68 -8.38 8.14 -21.70
CA THR A 68 -9.25 8.13 -22.89
C THR A 68 -10.64 7.49 -22.72
N ARG A 69 -11.05 7.14 -21.50
CA ARG A 69 -12.35 6.52 -21.19
C ARG A 69 -13.18 7.24 -20.12
N ALA A 70 -12.61 8.25 -19.45
CA ALA A 70 -13.31 9.03 -18.44
C ALA A 70 -14.48 9.83 -19.07
N PRO A 71 -15.52 10.17 -18.29
CA PRO A 71 -16.67 10.90 -18.81
C PRO A 71 -16.33 12.33 -19.27
N GLU A 72 -15.33 12.95 -18.64
CA GLU A 72 -14.89 14.33 -18.89
C GLU A 72 -13.35 14.41 -18.86
N LEU A 73 -12.76 15.37 -19.58
CA LEU A 73 -11.30 15.55 -19.65
C LEU A 73 -10.71 15.89 -18.27
N GLU A 74 -11.45 16.64 -17.46
CA GLU A 74 -11.10 17.00 -16.09
C GLU A 74 -10.95 15.76 -15.21
N ASP A 75 -11.86 14.79 -15.36
CA ASP A 75 -11.77 13.52 -14.65
C ASP A 75 -10.63 12.67 -15.18
N GLU A 76 -10.39 12.69 -16.47
CA GLU A 76 -9.25 12.03 -17.09
C GLU A 76 -7.92 12.51 -16.49
N LEU A 77 -7.75 13.82 -16.37
CA LEU A 77 -6.58 14.44 -15.74
C LEU A 77 -6.49 14.07 -14.24
N ALA A 78 -7.63 14.09 -13.53
CA ALA A 78 -7.65 13.73 -12.12
C ALA A 78 -7.25 12.26 -11.91
N LEU A 79 -7.83 11.33 -12.66
CA LEU A 79 -7.50 9.90 -12.58
C LEU A 79 -6.05 9.62 -12.97
N ALA A 80 -5.52 10.28 -14.01
CA ALA A 80 -4.12 10.17 -14.39
C ALA A 80 -3.19 10.66 -13.27
N ASN A 81 -3.52 11.77 -12.60
CA ASN A 81 -2.74 12.27 -11.47
C ASN A 81 -2.77 11.31 -10.28
N ILE A 82 -3.95 10.75 -9.95
CA ILE A 82 -4.09 9.74 -8.89
C ILE A 82 -3.28 8.49 -9.22
N ALA A 83 -3.32 8.04 -10.48
CA ALA A 83 -2.53 6.90 -10.94
C ALA A 83 -1.03 7.16 -10.80
N LEU A 84 -0.56 8.38 -11.13
CA LEU A 84 0.84 8.77 -11.02
C LEU A 84 1.32 8.83 -9.57
N ASP A 85 0.52 9.37 -8.65
CA ASP A 85 0.81 9.37 -7.22
C ASP A 85 0.99 7.93 -6.70
N LEU A 86 0.06 7.04 -7.05
CA LEU A 86 0.12 5.63 -6.67
C LEU A 86 1.31 4.90 -7.30
N LEU A 87 1.65 5.20 -8.56
CA LEU A 87 2.85 4.65 -9.19
C LEU A 87 4.12 5.11 -8.46
N GLY A 88 4.18 6.38 -8.06
CA GLY A 88 5.26 6.91 -7.23
C GLY A 88 5.39 6.20 -5.88
N GLN A 89 4.26 5.91 -5.21
CA GLN A 89 4.27 5.11 -3.98
C GLN A 89 4.73 3.67 -4.23
N ALA A 90 4.26 3.04 -5.31
CA ALA A 90 4.65 1.67 -5.67
C ALA A 90 6.17 1.57 -5.87
N ARG A 91 6.78 2.51 -6.61
CA ARG A 91 8.22 2.59 -6.82
C ARG A 91 9.01 2.64 -5.51
N LEU A 92 8.64 3.56 -4.61
CA LEU A 92 9.29 3.68 -3.30
C LEU A 92 9.19 2.39 -2.47
N LEU A 93 8.01 1.75 -2.47
CA LEU A 93 7.75 0.52 -1.70
C LEU A 93 8.48 -0.70 -2.29
N LEU A 94 8.48 -0.85 -3.62
CA LEU A 94 9.17 -1.94 -4.30
C LEU A 94 10.69 -1.77 -4.23
N SER A 95 11.21 -0.56 -4.41
CA SER A 95 12.62 -0.25 -4.16
C SER A 95 13.04 -0.59 -2.73
N ARG A 96 12.20 -0.27 -1.73
CA ARG A 96 12.45 -0.65 -0.35
C ARG A 96 12.43 -2.16 -0.14
N ALA A 97 11.47 -2.87 -0.74
CA ALA A 97 11.41 -4.32 -0.67
C ALA A 97 12.68 -4.98 -1.24
N ALA A 98 13.14 -4.52 -2.40
CA ALA A 98 14.35 -4.95 -3.08
C ALA A 98 15.62 -4.71 -2.24
N GLU A 99 15.78 -3.51 -1.68
CA GLU A 99 16.93 -3.14 -0.84
C GLU A 99 17.00 -4.02 0.43
N VAL A 100 15.86 -4.30 1.06
CA VAL A 100 15.80 -5.11 2.28
C VAL A 100 16.04 -6.59 1.98
N GLU A 101 15.52 -7.08 0.85
CA GLU A 101 15.67 -8.46 0.36
C GLU A 101 17.14 -8.77 0.02
N ASP A 102 17.87 -7.80 -0.54
CA ASP A 102 19.29 -7.92 -0.94
C ASP A 102 19.56 -9.11 -1.88
N ALA A 103 18.59 -9.43 -2.75
CA ALA A 103 18.67 -10.54 -3.70
C ALA A 103 19.15 -10.12 -5.10
N GLY A 104 19.65 -8.89 -5.27
CA GLY A 104 20.11 -8.36 -6.56
C GLY A 104 19.00 -8.05 -7.57
N ARG A 105 17.75 -7.91 -7.09
CA ARG A 105 16.60 -7.43 -7.86
C ARG A 105 16.34 -5.96 -7.52
N ASP A 106 15.77 -5.22 -8.46
CA ASP A 106 15.31 -3.84 -8.28
C ASP A 106 13.77 -3.74 -8.34
N GLU A 107 13.23 -2.52 -8.31
CA GLU A 107 11.78 -2.27 -8.39
C GLU A 107 11.16 -2.83 -9.68
N ASP A 108 11.87 -2.75 -10.80
CA ASP A 108 11.41 -3.24 -12.11
C ASP A 108 11.35 -4.77 -12.13
N ALA A 109 12.38 -5.44 -11.61
CA ALA A 109 12.38 -6.89 -11.47
C ALA A 109 11.25 -7.38 -10.53
N LEU A 110 10.87 -6.61 -9.51
CA LEU A 110 9.72 -6.91 -8.67
C LEU A 110 8.38 -6.62 -9.38
N ALA A 111 8.27 -5.55 -10.17
CA ALA A 111 7.03 -5.21 -10.86
C ALA A 111 6.74 -6.10 -12.09
N TYR A 112 7.76 -6.36 -12.90
CA TYR A 112 7.57 -6.90 -14.25
C TYR A 112 7.90 -8.38 -14.42
N LEU A 113 8.69 -8.97 -13.51
CA LEU A 113 9.20 -10.34 -13.65
C LEU A 113 8.58 -11.34 -12.66
N ARG A 114 7.68 -10.88 -11.77
CA ARG A 114 6.86 -11.77 -10.92
C ARG A 114 5.64 -12.27 -11.67
N ASP A 115 5.26 -13.51 -11.40
CA ASP A 115 3.99 -14.09 -11.80
C ASP A 115 2.87 -13.79 -10.79
N ALA A 116 1.62 -14.00 -11.18
CA ALA A 116 0.44 -13.65 -10.37
C ALA A 116 0.48 -14.24 -8.94
N ALA A 117 0.95 -15.48 -8.77
CA ALA A 117 1.04 -16.13 -7.47
C ALA A 117 2.07 -15.49 -6.51
N GLU A 118 2.96 -14.63 -7.03
CA GLU A 118 3.97 -13.90 -6.26
C GLU A 118 3.52 -12.48 -5.90
N PHE A 119 2.42 -12.00 -6.47
CA PHE A 119 1.80 -10.73 -6.09
C PHE A 119 1.03 -10.86 -4.78
N ARG A 120 1.00 -9.78 -4.00
CA ARG A 120 0.40 -9.71 -2.66
C ARG A 120 -0.62 -8.57 -2.53
N ASN A 121 -1.10 -8.02 -3.65
CA ASN A 121 -2.16 -7.01 -3.64
C ASN A 121 -3.47 -7.57 -3.06
N VAL A 122 -4.31 -6.72 -2.47
CA VAL A 122 -5.69 -7.09 -2.15
C VAL A 122 -6.51 -7.28 -3.44
N ARG A 123 -7.52 -8.14 -3.41
CA ARG A 123 -8.40 -8.36 -4.56
C ARG A 123 -9.26 -7.14 -4.89
N LEU A 124 -9.43 -6.21 -3.94
CA LEU A 124 -10.08 -4.93 -4.21
C LEU A 124 -9.45 -4.22 -5.42
N VAL A 125 -8.11 -4.16 -5.50
CA VAL A 125 -7.43 -3.30 -6.48
C VAL A 125 -7.36 -3.91 -7.87
N GLU A 126 -7.47 -5.24 -8.01
CA GLU A 126 -7.42 -5.92 -9.30
C GLU A 126 -8.77 -5.96 -10.02
N ARG A 127 -9.88 -5.63 -9.37
CA ARG A 127 -11.21 -5.72 -9.97
C ARG A 127 -11.38 -4.75 -11.14
N ALA A 128 -11.98 -5.24 -12.22
CA ALA A 128 -12.35 -4.42 -13.36
C ALA A 128 -13.63 -3.62 -13.07
N ASP A 129 -13.67 -2.38 -13.52
CA ASP A 129 -14.85 -1.52 -13.39
C ASP A 129 -15.81 -1.75 -14.56
N ALA A 130 -17.10 -1.92 -14.27
CA ALA A 130 -18.12 -2.01 -15.31
C ALA A 130 -18.46 -0.63 -15.90
N ASP A 131 -18.37 0.42 -15.09
CA ASP A 131 -18.61 1.82 -15.45
C ASP A 131 -17.93 2.77 -14.46
N PHE A 132 -18.11 4.07 -14.65
CA PHE A 132 -17.47 5.09 -13.83
C PHE A 132 -17.92 5.06 -12.36
N ALA A 133 -19.16 4.61 -12.08
CA ALA A 133 -19.64 4.43 -10.72
C ALA A 133 -18.84 3.34 -9.99
N HIS A 134 -18.54 2.22 -10.67
CA HIS A 134 -17.69 1.16 -10.11
C HIS A 134 -16.26 1.64 -9.83
N LEU A 135 -15.69 2.46 -10.73
CA LEU A 135 -14.38 3.07 -10.48
C LEU A 135 -14.38 3.90 -9.22
N VAL A 136 -15.34 4.83 -9.07
CA VAL A 136 -15.30 5.78 -7.94
C VAL A 136 -15.69 5.10 -6.62
N ALA A 137 -16.53 4.07 -6.63
CA ALA A 137 -16.78 3.22 -5.46
C ALA A 137 -15.50 2.52 -4.99
N ARG A 138 -14.79 1.86 -5.91
CA ARG A 138 -13.55 1.14 -5.63
C ARG A 138 -12.45 2.07 -5.14
N LEU A 139 -12.30 3.22 -5.81
CA LEU A 139 -11.36 4.26 -5.40
C LEU A 139 -11.70 4.84 -4.02
N LEU A 140 -12.97 5.06 -3.70
CA LEU A 140 -13.39 5.53 -2.38
C LEU A 140 -13.00 4.55 -1.28
N VAL A 141 -13.31 3.26 -1.47
CA VAL A 141 -12.94 2.21 -0.50
C VAL A 141 -11.42 2.18 -0.32
N PHE A 142 -10.68 2.09 -1.43
CA PHE A 142 -9.23 2.01 -1.41
C PHE A 142 -8.59 3.24 -0.74
N ALA A 143 -8.97 4.45 -1.15
CA ALA A 143 -8.38 5.68 -0.62
C ALA A 143 -8.75 5.91 0.86
N THR A 144 -9.95 5.52 1.28
CA THR A 144 -10.35 5.64 2.69
C THR A 144 -9.52 4.72 3.58
N TRP A 145 -9.37 3.45 3.20
CA TRP A 145 -8.54 2.49 3.93
C TRP A 145 -7.06 2.87 3.89
N ARG A 146 -6.52 3.17 2.69
CA ARG A 146 -5.11 3.48 2.51
C ARG A 146 -4.70 4.78 3.20
N LEU A 147 -5.60 5.76 3.31
CA LEU A 147 -5.32 6.97 4.07
C LEU A 147 -5.13 6.69 5.57
N ALA A 148 -6.02 5.90 6.18
CA ALA A 148 -5.89 5.50 7.58
C ALA A 148 -4.62 4.68 7.82
N LEU A 149 -4.29 3.80 6.88
CA LEU A 149 -3.04 3.04 6.88
C LEU A 149 -1.80 3.96 6.84
N LEU A 150 -1.74 4.87 5.86
CA LEU A 150 -0.58 5.77 5.67
C LEU A 150 -0.43 6.76 6.83
N ASP A 151 -1.54 7.21 7.45
CA ASP A 151 -1.50 8.04 8.66
C ASP A 151 -0.78 7.31 9.80
N ARG A 152 -1.13 6.04 10.05
CA ARG A 152 -0.43 5.22 11.06
C ARG A 152 1.01 4.91 10.64
N LEU A 153 1.23 4.65 9.36
CA LEU A 153 2.56 4.35 8.82
C LEU A 153 3.51 5.54 8.93
N SER A 154 3.01 6.78 8.96
CA SER A 154 3.85 7.97 9.16
C SER A 154 4.63 7.97 10.49
N ALA A 155 4.22 7.14 11.45
CA ALA A 155 4.90 6.91 12.72
C ALA A 155 5.65 5.55 12.79
N SER A 156 5.88 4.90 11.65
CA SER A 156 6.63 3.63 11.57
C SER A 156 8.04 3.77 12.14
N ALA A 157 8.53 2.71 12.77
CA ALA A 157 9.94 2.62 13.15
C ALA A 157 10.88 2.42 11.94
N ASP A 158 10.36 2.00 10.79
CA ASP A 158 11.14 2.01 9.55
C ASP A 158 11.10 3.42 8.91
N PRO A 159 12.24 4.10 8.78
CA PRO A 159 12.32 5.48 8.30
C PRO A 159 11.78 5.66 6.87
N VAL A 160 11.93 4.65 6.01
CA VAL A 160 11.43 4.70 4.63
C VAL A 160 9.90 4.60 4.62
N LEU A 161 9.32 3.64 5.34
CA LEU A 161 7.87 3.51 5.49
C LEU A 161 7.25 4.77 6.14
N ALA A 162 7.92 5.35 7.15
CA ALA A 162 7.49 6.60 7.78
C ALA A 162 7.45 7.77 6.78
N ALA A 163 8.50 7.91 5.95
CA ALA A 163 8.55 8.93 4.91
C ALA A 163 7.45 8.74 3.85
N ILE A 164 7.24 7.50 3.40
CA ILE A 164 6.18 7.14 2.46
C ILE A 164 4.80 7.46 3.05
N GLY A 165 4.55 7.11 4.31
CA GLY A 165 3.33 7.45 5.03
C GLY A 165 3.09 8.96 5.08
N ALA A 166 4.08 9.73 5.54
CA ALA A 166 3.98 11.18 5.67
C ALA A 166 3.71 11.91 4.35
N LYS A 167 4.31 11.44 3.24
CA LYS A 167 4.04 11.96 1.90
C LYS A 167 2.65 11.53 1.41
N GLY A 168 2.37 10.23 1.48
CA GLY A 168 1.18 9.61 0.92
C GLY A 168 -0.13 10.06 1.59
N VAL A 169 -0.11 10.49 2.86
CA VAL A 169 -1.31 11.07 3.52
C VAL A 169 -1.88 12.24 2.71
N LYS A 170 -1.03 13.13 2.18
CA LYS A 170 -1.51 14.30 1.41
C LYS A 170 -2.10 13.88 0.07
N GLU A 171 -1.42 12.97 -0.63
CA GLU A 171 -1.86 12.43 -1.92
C GLU A 171 -3.20 11.70 -1.78
N VAL A 172 -3.28 10.74 -0.84
CA VAL A 172 -4.47 9.90 -0.68
C VAL A 172 -5.65 10.64 -0.05
N THR A 173 -5.40 11.73 0.70
CA THR A 173 -6.47 12.66 1.10
C THR A 173 -7.16 13.25 -0.13
N TYR A 174 -6.40 13.71 -1.12
CA TYR A 174 -6.96 14.19 -2.39
C TYR A 174 -7.72 13.08 -3.12
N HIS A 175 -7.19 11.85 -3.16
CA HIS A 175 -7.84 10.70 -3.81
C HIS A 175 -9.21 10.39 -3.18
N ARG A 176 -9.26 10.35 -1.84
CA ARG A 176 -10.49 10.08 -1.07
C ARG A 176 -11.52 11.18 -1.30
N ASP A 177 -11.10 12.44 -1.25
CA ASP A 177 -12.00 13.59 -1.43
C ASP A 177 -12.58 13.64 -2.85
N TYR A 178 -11.76 13.34 -3.87
CA TYR A 178 -12.20 13.20 -5.26
C TYR A 178 -13.27 12.11 -5.39
N ALA A 179 -12.98 10.90 -4.89
CA ALA A 179 -13.90 9.77 -4.98
C ALA A 179 -15.20 10.02 -4.20
N ALA A 180 -15.12 10.55 -2.98
CA ALA A 180 -16.28 10.84 -2.14
C ALA A 180 -17.22 11.86 -2.81
N ARG A 181 -16.68 12.92 -3.42
CA ARG A 181 -17.49 13.90 -4.17
C ARG A 181 -18.24 13.26 -5.32
N TRP A 182 -17.61 12.35 -6.05
CA TRP A 182 -18.27 11.63 -7.14
C TRP A 182 -19.31 10.63 -6.65
N VAL A 183 -19.04 9.89 -5.58
CA VAL A 183 -20.02 8.98 -4.97
C VAL A 183 -21.27 9.75 -4.51
N VAL A 184 -21.10 10.90 -3.85
CA VAL A 184 -22.22 11.77 -3.46
C VAL A 184 -22.95 12.33 -4.68
N ARG A 185 -22.22 12.84 -5.68
CA ARG A 185 -22.81 13.40 -6.90
C ARG A 185 -23.63 12.38 -7.69
N LEU A 186 -23.15 11.14 -7.80
CA LEU A 186 -23.86 10.08 -8.52
C LEU A 186 -25.02 9.53 -7.68
N GLY A 187 -24.80 9.32 -6.39
CA GLY A 187 -25.80 8.83 -5.44
C GLY A 187 -26.98 9.78 -5.28
N ASP A 188 -26.75 11.06 -5.02
CA ASP A 188 -27.82 12.08 -4.87
C ASP A 188 -28.11 12.83 -6.20
N GLY A 189 -27.89 12.14 -7.32
CA GLY A 189 -28.04 12.70 -8.66
C GLY A 189 -29.42 12.39 -9.27
N THR A 190 -29.40 11.71 -10.41
CA THR A 190 -30.60 11.20 -11.10
C THR A 190 -30.97 9.80 -10.61
N GLU A 191 -32.18 9.33 -10.89
CA GLU A 191 -32.57 7.93 -10.61
C GLU A 191 -31.60 6.92 -11.24
N VAL A 192 -31.10 7.20 -12.44
CA VAL A 192 -30.17 6.32 -13.16
C VAL A 192 -28.78 6.33 -12.50
N SER A 193 -28.25 7.51 -12.16
CA SER A 193 -26.94 7.60 -11.50
C SER A 193 -27.00 7.01 -10.10
N HIS A 194 -28.09 7.22 -9.36
CA HIS A 194 -28.32 6.63 -8.05
C HIS A 194 -28.32 5.10 -8.13
N ALA A 195 -29.09 4.52 -9.05
CA ALA A 195 -29.16 3.07 -9.22
C ALA A 195 -27.80 2.44 -9.59
N ARG A 196 -27.04 3.10 -10.48
CA ARG A 196 -25.68 2.65 -10.84
C ARG A 196 -24.70 2.76 -9.68
N MET A 197 -24.77 3.85 -8.92
CA MET A 197 -23.91 4.05 -7.75
C MET A 197 -24.24 3.03 -6.66
N GLN A 198 -25.52 2.75 -6.40
CA GLN A 198 -25.92 1.69 -5.47
C GLN A 198 -25.40 0.33 -5.91
N ALA A 199 -25.53 -0.03 -7.19
CA ALA A 199 -24.98 -1.28 -7.72
C ALA A 199 -23.46 -1.38 -7.55
N ALA A 200 -22.74 -0.27 -7.74
CA ALA A 200 -21.30 -0.20 -7.52
C ALA A 200 -20.92 -0.36 -6.02
N ILE A 201 -21.69 0.22 -5.10
CA ILE A 201 -21.53 0.01 -3.65
C ILE A 201 -21.77 -1.46 -3.29
N ASP A 202 -22.83 -2.06 -3.82
CA ASP A 202 -23.15 -3.46 -3.59
C ASP A 202 -22.03 -4.39 -4.12
N ALA A 203 -21.44 -4.05 -5.27
CA ALA A 203 -20.36 -4.81 -5.89
C ALA A 203 -19.02 -4.72 -5.15
N VAL A 204 -18.71 -3.58 -4.52
CA VAL A 204 -17.44 -3.40 -3.80
C VAL A 204 -17.49 -3.92 -2.35
N THR A 205 -18.68 -3.93 -1.74
CA THR A 205 -18.88 -4.32 -0.33
C THR A 205 -18.23 -5.66 0.06
N PRO A 206 -18.35 -6.75 -0.72
CA PRO A 206 -17.74 -8.05 -0.38
C PRO A 206 -16.20 -8.04 -0.32
N LEU A 207 -15.56 -7.04 -0.93
CA LEU A 207 -14.10 -6.91 -1.01
C LEU A 207 -13.50 -6.15 0.19
N ILE A 208 -14.36 -5.48 0.97
CA ILE A 208 -13.93 -4.61 2.08
C ILE A 208 -13.28 -5.41 3.21
N ASP A 209 -13.82 -6.58 3.55
CA ASP A 209 -13.34 -7.35 4.71
C ASP A 209 -11.90 -7.85 4.57
N GLU A 210 -11.40 -8.03 3.34
CA GLU A 210 -9.99 -8.39 3.11
C GLU A 210 -9.03 -7.30 3.62
N LEU A 211 -9.41 -6.03 3.51
CA LEU A 211 -8.56 -4.90 3.87
C LEU A 211 -8.25 -4.82 5.37
N PHE A 212 -9.03 -5.51 6.20
CA PHE A 212 -8.94 -5.49 7.66
C PHE A 212 -8.55 -6.84 8.24
N ARG A 213 -8.30 -7.85 7.40
CA ARG A 213 -7.83 -9.16 7.85
C ARG A 213 -6.31 -9.10 8.00
N PRO A 214 -5.78 -9.16 9.22
CA PRO A 214 -4.35 -9.10 9.42
C PRO A 214 -3.69 -10.39 8.94
N ASP A 215 -2.58 -10.26 8.22
CA ASP A 215 -1.68 -11.37 7.94
C ASP A 215 -0.65 -11.58 9.08
N GLN A 216 0.07 -12.71 9.05
CA GLN A 216 1.05 -13.02 10.12
C GLN A 216 2.27 -12.10 10.12
N THR A 217 2.61 -11.51 8.97
CA THR A 217 3.72 -10.56 8.83
C THR A 217 3.34 -9.23 9.47
N GLU A 218 2.15 -8.71 9.17
CA GLU A 218 1.57 -7.50 9.76
C GLU A 218 1.46 -7.63 11.29
N LEU A 219 1.01 -8.78 11.80
CA LEU A 219 0.92 -9.02 13.25
C LEU A 219 2.29 -9.06 13.92
N ARG A 220 3.31 -9.66 13.28
CA ARG A 220 4.67 -9.71 13.84
C ARG A 220 5.32 -8.33 13.86
N LEU A 221 5.11 -7.52 12.83
CA LEU A 221 5.70 -6.19 12.68
C LEU A 221 4.91 -5.07 13.38
N SER A 222 3.65 -5.30 13.77
CA SER A 222 2.80 -4.34 14.50
C SER A 222 2.99 -4.38 16.02
N VAL A 223 3.68 -5.40 16.54
CA VAL A 223 4.10 -5.44 17.95
C VAL A 223 5.39 -4.64 18.11
N ARG A 224 5.48 -3.85 19.19
CA ARG A 224 6.73 -3.13 19.52
C ARG A 224 7.86 -4.14 19.77
N PRO A 225 9.03 -4.00 19.11
CA PRO A 225 10.19 -4.83 19.41
C PRO A 225 10.55 -4.69 20.90
N VAL A 226 10.55 -5.79 21.65
CA VAL A 226 11.03 -5.76 23.03
C VAL A 226 12.55 -5.59 22.97
N ALA A 227 13.05 -4.43 23.37
CA ALA A 227 14.48 -4.18 23.47
C ALA A 227 15.08 -5.08 24.58
N GLY A 228 15.82 -6.12 24.17
CA GLY A 228 16.83 -6.81 24.96
C GLY A 228 16.34 -7.75 26.07
N GLY A 229 16.27 -9.05 25.77
CA GLY A 229 16.35 -10.12 26.77
C GLY A 229 17.69 -10.84 26.68
N ALA A 230 18.66 -10.49 27.54
CA ALA A 230 19.89 -11.28 27.67
C ALA A 230 19.57 -12.61 28.37
N ALA A 231 19.64 -13.72 27.64
CA ALA A 231 19.51 -15.06 28.20
C ALA A 231 20.83 -15.50 28.87
N GLY A 232 20.81 -15.77 30.18
CA GLY A 232 21.90 -16.41 30.91
C GLY A 232 21.38 -17.08 32.19
N PRO A 233 21.93 -18.25 32.62
CA PRO A 233 21.38 -19.00 33.75
C PRO A 233 21.82 -18.39 35.09
N ALA A 234 20.90 -18.25 36.04
CA ALA A 234 21.19 -17.74 37.38
C ALA A 234 21.17 -18.87 38.41
N ALA A 235 22.29 -19.07 39.11
CA ALA A 235 22.40 -19.89 40.31
C ALA A 235 23.24 -19.15 41.36
N GLY A 236 22.70 -18.97 42.58
CA GLY A 236 23.40 -18.41 43.74
C GLY A 236 22.46 -18.19 44.94
N PRO A 237 22.87 -18.47 46.20
CA PRO A 237 21.95 -18.54 47.34
C PRO A 237 21.80 -17.22 48.11
N PHE A 238 20.65 -17.07 48.77
CA PHE A 238 20.33 -15.97 49.69
C PHE A 238 20.77 -16.28 51.13
N ALA A 239 21.25 -15.27 51.85
CA ALA A 239 21.38 -15.28 53.31
C ALA A 239 20.81 -13.98 53.91
N GLY A 240 19.78 -14.11 54.75
CA GLY A 240 19.20 -13.02 55.57
C GLY A 240 17.68 -13.12 55.74
N SER A 241 17.20 -13.09 56.99
CA SER A 241 15.83 -13.46 57.41
C SER A 241 14.73 -12.44 57.09
N VAL A 242 13.52 -12.93 56.81
CA VAL A 242 12.31 -12.14 56.54
C VAL A 242 11.27 -12.38 57.64
N GLU A 243 10.74 -11.31 58.25
CA GLU A 243 9.48 -11.34 58.99
C GLU A 243 8.48 -10.34 58.36
N GLY A 244 7.32 -10.83 57.92
CA GLY A 244 6.19 -10.03 57.43
C GLY A 244 5.87 -10.21 55.94
N SER A 245 4.59 -10.50 55.63
CA SER A 245 4.09 -10.92 54.31
C SER A 245 4.10 -9.80 53.26
N VAL A 246 4.77 -10.05 52.14
CA VAL A 246 4.67 -9.27 50.90
C VAL A 246 4.33 -10.23 49.76
N ALA A 247 3.16 -10.08 49.15
CA ALA A 247 2.82 -10.69 47.86
C ALA A 247 3.03 -9.65 46.77
N GLY A 248 4.28 -9.57 46.31
CA GLY A 248 4.77 -8.72 45.23
C GLY A 248 6.29 -8.88 45.14
N LEU A 249 6.87 -8.82 43.93
CA LEU A 249 8.32 -8.67 43.77
C LEU A 249 8.58 -7.34 43.07
N ALA A 250 8.97 -6.37 43.90
CA ALA A 250 9.57 -5.10 43.51
C ALA A 250 11.10 -5.25 43.37
N ALA A 251 11.65 -4.37 42.55
CA ALA A 251 13.00 -4.33 41.99
C ALA A 251 14.14 -4.04 42.99
N GLY A 252 15.36 -4.47 42.62
CA GLY A 252 16.65 -3.87 43.00
C GLY A 252 17.38 -3.35 41.75
N PRO A 253 18.34 -2.41 41.87
CA PRO A 253 18.70 -1.53 40.76
C PRO A 253 19.61 -2.20 39.73
N PHE A 254 19.17 -2.15 38.47
CA PHE A 254 20.06 -2.21 37.32
C PHE A 254 20.72 -0.85 37.13
N ALA A 255 22.05 -0.79 37.26
CA ALA A 255 22.83 0.31 36.71
C ALA A 255 23.21 -0.05 35.27
N GLY A 256 22.33 0.27 34.33
CA GLY A 256 22.56 0.18 32.89
C GLY A 256 21.65 1.16 32.17
N SER A 257 22.22 2.23 31.62
CA SER A 257 21.49 3.18 30.78
C SER A 257 21.31 2.57 29.39
N ALA A 258 20.12 2.05 29.09
CA ALA A 258 19.68 1.82 27.73
C ALA A 258 18.79 3.00 27.30
N ALA A 259 19.44 4.11 26.93
CA ALA A 259 18.78 5.25 26.29
C ALA A 259 18.94 5.11 24.77
N GLY A 260 18.13 4.24 24.18
CA GLY A 260 17.79 4.27 22.75
C GLY A 260 16.31 4.61 22.60
N PRO A 261 15.88 5.27 21.51
CA PRO A 261 14.47 5.52 21.28
C PRO A 261 13.71 4.18 21.30
N VAL A 262 12.62 4.11 22.06
CA VAL A 262 11.74 2.95 22.07
C VAL A 262 11.10 2.89 20.68
N ALA A 263 11.64 2.05 19.79
CA ALA A 263 11.16 1.94 18.42
C ALA A 263 9.66 1.58 18.43
N GLY A 264 8.88 2.34 17.66
CA GLY A 264 7.47 2.05 17.42
C GLY A 264 7.26 0.74 16.63
N PRO A 265 6.02 0.36 16.36
CA PRO A 265 5.76 -0.72 15.39
C PRO A 265 6.26 -0.33 13.99
N VAL A 266 6.62 -1.33 13.19
CA VAL A 266 7.06 -1.14 11.79
C VAL A 266 5.86 -1.19 10.84
N ALA A 267 4.97 -2.16 11.06
CA ALA A 267 3.74 -2.32 10.31
C ALA A 267 2.52 -1.85 11.09
N VAL A 268 1.43 -1.66 10.37
CA VAL A 268 0.11 -1.37 10.94
C VAL A 268 -0.69 -2.67 10.99
N ASP A 269 -1.32 -2.97 12.13
CA ASP A 269 -2.35 -4.01 12.19
C ASP A 269 -3.61 -3.49 11.49
N PRO A 270 -3.99 -4.03 10.31
CA PRO A 270 -5.09 -3.50 9.53
C PRO A 270 -6.44 -3.63 10.25
N SER A 271 -6.60 -4.56 11.19
CA SER A 271 -7.86 -4.71 11.94
C SER A 271 -8.19 -3.47 12.77
N THR A 272 -7.17 -2.71 13.18
CA THR A 272 -7.31 -1.47 13.96
C THR A 272 -7.87 -0.30 13.15
N LEU A 273 -7.87 -0.41 11.81
CA LEU A 273 -8.33 0.63 10.89
C LEU A 273 -9.85 0.58 10.63
N ARG A 274 -10.51 -0.54 10.99
CA ARG A 274 -11.90 -0.81 10.62
C ARG A 274 -12.88 0.25 11.12
N ALA A 275 -12.75 0.66 12.38
CA ALA A 275 -13.67 1.63 12.98
C ALA A 275 -13.59 3.01 12.32
N GLU A 276 -12.39 3.47 11.97
CA GLU A 276 -12.19 4.75 11.26
C GLU A 276 -12.75 4.68 9.84
N PHE A 277 -12.47 3.58 9.13
CA PHE A 277 -13.02 3.34 7.81
C PHE A 277 -14.56 3.33 7.82
N ASP A 278 -15.17 2.55 8.72
CA ASP A 278 -16.64 2.40 8.79
C ASP A 278 -17.32 3.75 9.07
N ALA A 279 -16.70 4.63 9.86
CA ALA A 279 -17.21 5.96 10.14
C ALA A 279 -17.24 6.84 8.87
N VAL A 280 -16.14 6.88 8.11
CA VAL A 280 -16.06 7.65 6.86
C VAL A 280 -16.98 7.07 5.80
N TRP A 281 -16.96 5.73 5.65
CA TRP A 281 -17.80 5.01 4.70
C TRP A 281 -19.29 5.30 4.94
N SER A 282 -19.75 5.16 6.19
CA SER A 282 -21.14 5.44 6.57
C SER A 282 -21.53 6.89 6.28
N GLN A 283 -20.64 7.84 6.61
CA GLN A 283 -20.88 9.27 6.36
C GLN A 283 -21.05 9.57 4.86
N VAL A 284 -20.21 8.99 3.99
CA VAL A 284 -20.30 9.21 2.55
C VAL A 284 -21.56 8.56 1.97
N LEU A 285 -21.91 7.34 2.40
CA LEU A 285 -23.12 6.67 1.95
C LEU A 285 -24.39 7.43 2.37
N GLU A 286 -24.44 7.92 3.61
CA GLU A 286 -25.55 8.76 4.10
C GLU A 286 -25.68 10.04 3.26
N ALA A 287 -24.58 10.75 3.04
CA ALA A 287 -24.56 11.95 2.20
C ALA A 287 -24.95 11.68 0.74
N ALA A 288 -24.67 10.48 0.23
CA ALA A 288 -25.02 10.05 -1.12
C ALA A 288 -26.44 9.46 -1.23
N THR A 289 -27.18 9.37 -0.12
CA THR A 289 -28.49 8.68 -0.01
C THR A 289 -28.45 7.18 -0.35
N LEU A 290 -27.28 6.56 -0.30
CA LEU A 290 -27.04 5.15 -0.62
C LEU A 290 -27.16 4.28 0.62
N ARG A 291 -27.37 2.97 0.41
CA ARG A 291 -27.42 1.99 1.50
C ARG A 291 -26.17 1.12 1.47
N ALA A 292 -25.64 0.82 2.64
CA ALA A 292 -24.71 -0.30 2.76
C ALA A 292 -25.46 -1.59 2.44
N SER A 293 -24.91 -2.39 1.52
CA SER A 293 -25.38 -3.76 1.30
C SER A 293 -25.18 -4.57 2.59
N GLY A 294 -26.23 -5.25 3.05
CA GLY A 294 -26.08 -6.27 4.09
C GLY A 294 -25.29 -7.44 3.52
N ALA A 295 -24.31 -7.96 4.27
CA ALA A 295 -23.42 -9.04 3.87
C ALA A 295 -24.19 -10.26 3.29
N GLY A 296 -24.43 -10.23 1.99
CA GLY A 296 -24.87 -11.36 1.18
C GLY A 296 -23.74 -11.62 0.20
N ALA A 297 -22.97 -12.68 0.44
CA ALA A 297 -21.85 -13.07 -0.39
C ALA A 297 -22.29 -13.14 -1.86
N THR A 298 -21.84 -12.18 -2.67
CA THR A 298 -21.89 -12.30 -4.11
C THR A 298 -20.68 -13.11 -4.53
N GLU A 299 -20.92 -14.20 -5.24
CA GLU A 299 -19.88 -15.01 -5.88
C GLU A 299 -19.25 -14.18 -7.01
N ALA A 300 -17.95 -14.34 -7.25
CA ALA A 300 -17.33 -13.82 -8.46
C ALA A 300 -17.96 -14.52 -9.68
N ALA A 301 -17.89 -13.90 -10.86
CA ALA A 301 -18.47 -14.46 -12.08
C ALA A 301 -17.88 -15.85 -12.47
N ASP A 302 -16.73 -16.21 -11.89
CA ASP A 302 -16.03 -17.49 -12.06
C ASP A 302 -16.24 -18.48 -10.89
N GLY A 303 -17.08 -18.14 -9.90
CA GLY A 303 -17.33 -18.95 -8.72
C GLY A 303 -16.25 -18.88 -7.63
N ALA A 304 -15.23 -18.03 -7.77
CA ALA A 304 -14.31 -17.73 -6.68
C ALA A 304 -15.02 -16.91 -5.59
N ALA A 305 -14.73 -17.20 -4.33
CA ALA A 305 -15.16 -16.34 -3.24
C ALA A 305 -14.53 -14.94 -3.45
N LEU A 306 -15.32 -13.88 -3.63
CA LEU A 306 -14.78 -12.51 -3.80
C LEU A 306 -13.95 -12.06 -2.59
N ALA A 307 -14.25 -12.60 -1.40
CA ALA A 307 -13.64 -12.18 -0.15
C ALA A 307 -12.31 -12.91 0.14
N GLY A 308 -11.20 -12.18 0.01
CA GLY A 308 -9.90 -12.54 0.58
C GLY A 308 -9.00 -13.43 -0.27
N GLY A 309 -7.72 -13.45 0.08
CA GLY A 309 -6.70 -14.36 -0.47
C GLY A 309 -5.65 -13.67 -1.35
N GLY A 310 -5.82 -12.40 -1.71
CA GLY A 310 -4.83 -11.66 -2.49
C GLY A 310 -3.50 -11.52 -1.75
N ARG A 311 -3.56 -11.27 -0.43
CA ARG A 311 -2.38 -11.32 0.46
C ARG A 311 -1.68 -12.69 0.48
N ASP A 312 -2.38 -13.78 0.13
CA ASP A 312 -1.82 -15.13 0.07
C ASP A 312 -1.36 -15.54 -1.35
N GLY A 313 -1.40 -14.62 -2.32
CA GLY A 313 -1.12 -14.92 -3.73
C GLY A 313 -2.25 -15.65 -4.45
N LEU A 314 -3.43 -15.74 -3.84
CA LEU A 314 -4.63 -16.32 -4.42
C LEU A 314 -5.44 -15.20 -5.05
N HIS A 315 -5.25 -14.96 -6.34
CA HIS A 315 -5.89 -13.86 -7.08
C HIS A 315 -6.98 -14.35 -8.03
N THR A 316 -7.79 -13.41 -8.51
CA THR A 316 -8.80 -13.65 -9.54
C THR A 316 -8.16 -13.73 -10.94
N ALA A 317 -8.92 -14.18 -11.94
CA ALA A 317 -8.45 -14.22 -13.32
C ALA A 317 -8.07 -12.81 -13.85
N GLU A 318 -8.66 -11.77 -13.29
CA GLU A 318 -8.43 -10.37 -13.62
C GLU A 318 -6.97 -9.95 -13.42
N LEU A 319 -6.28 -10.43 -12.38
CA LEU A 319 -4.87 -10.09 -12.16
C LEU A 319 -4.00 -10.61 -13.31
N THR A 320 -4.28 -11.81 -13.82
CA THR A 320 -3.52 -12.38 -14.95
C THR A 320 -3.64 -11.48 -16.18
N GLY A 321 -4.83 -10.94 -16.45
CA GLY A 321 -5.05 -9.99 -17.55
C GLY A 321 -4.31 -8.66 -17.34
N ILE A 322 -4.31 -8.13 -16.11
CA ILE A 322 -3.54 -6.92 -15.74
C ILE A 322 -2.05 -7.14 -15.99
N LEU A 323 -1.49 -8.23 -15.48
CA LEU A 323 -0.05 -8.51 -15.60
C LEU A 323 0.37 -8.74 -17.05
N ALA A 324 -0.49 -9.36 -17.88
CA ALA A 324 -0.20 -9.48 -19.31
C ALA A 324 -0.05 -8.13 -20.02
N GLU A 325 -0.85 -7.13 -19.64
CA GLU A 325 -0.72 -5.75 -20.15
C GLU A 325 0.49 -5.03 -19.55
N LEU A 326 0.57 -4.97 -18.22
CA LEU A 326 1.62 -4.28 -17.47
C LEU A 326 3.02 -4.78 -17.83
N GLN A 327 3.19 -6.09 -17.95
CA GLN A 327 4.50 -6.74 -18.13
C GLN A 327 4.81 -7.05 -19.60
N GLY A 328 3.87 -6.79 -20.51
CA GLY A 328 3.96 -7.22 -21.91
C GLY A 328 5.21 -6.70 -22.63
N VAL A 329 5.53 -5.42 -22.47
CA VAL A 329 6.72 -4.81 -23.08
C VAL A 329 7.99 -5.40 -22.48
N ALA A 330 8.12 -5.38 -21.15
CA ALA A 330 9.29 -5.89 -20.43
C ALA A 330 9.58 -7.37 -20.75
N ARG A 331 8.54 -8.21 -20.81
CA ARG A 331 8.67 -9.65 -21.13
C ARG A 331 8.97 -9.90 -22.61
N SER A 332 8.55 -9.01 -23.51
CA SER A 332 8.86 -9.13 -24.94
C SER A 332 10.28 -8.68 -25.31
N LEU A 333 10.90 -7.84 -24.47
CA LEU A 333 12.24 -7.27 -24.68
C LEU A 333 13.15 -7.51 -23.47
N PRO A 334 13.57 -8.77 -23.22
CA PRO A 334 14.39 -9.11 -22.06
C PRO A 334 15.75 -8.39 -22.12
N GLY A 335 16.13 -7.74 -21.02
CA GLY A 335 17.36 -6.93 -20.93
C GLY A 335 17.27 -5.54 -21.56
N GLY A 336 16.07 -5.13 -22.03
CA GLY A 336 15.82 -3.74 -22.42
C GLY A 336 15.98 -2.80 -21.23
N VAL A 337 16.68 -1.69 -21.45
CA VAL A 337 16.86 -0.63 -20.44
C VAL A 337 16.10 0.60 -20.93
N TRP A 338 15.30 1.18 -20.03
CA TRP A 338 14.39 2.29 -20.28
C TRP A 338 14.66 3.44 -19.31
#